data_AF-W6L257-F1
#
_entry.id   AF-W6L257-F1
#
_cell.length_a   1.000
_cell.length_b   1.000
_cell.length_c   1.000
_cell.angle_alpha   90.00
_cell.angle_beta   90.00
_cell.angle_gamma   90.00
#
_symmetry.space_group_name_H-M   'P 1'
#
loop_
_entity.id
_entity.type
_entity.pdbx_description
1 polymer ?
#
loop_
_entity_poly.entity_id
_entity_poly.type
_entity_poly.pdbx_seq_one_letter_code
_entity_poly.pdbx_strand_id
1 'polypeptide(L)'
;MKWYPFPPSVLPLGGTPDMFVRTEDTRALIFVMSNKIDDTLCYSIGSAYLSGLPVVVAGYDMPYHGYLSKFDFLEKAIENLKLKQNEVIIVMDSDTIFTGMDLNPLLDRFVEQSAATPEELDALAVRQGRAMAPFIVSGEIACFAPYVFNNLSECRPGFQVVYNKVRKYAAAHPEHNIPLTFDLSPQHHLNSGVVISRVWAYREFLQKAMNLTKTIKPRTKDKNIWACDQSVYIELYIDLITLEVEKDVFSMPIHLRQAFRSTYGIRAGLMGLDYVNVLAFSGLEAVLFSSQMHNEHWAKYLPLNRLKYSHTQDMTNIVSETRFVNDLYWRTYAAHGKKVYTNRAMPKWVGIKTNRLNVTLAPPLFALRPRPIDVVSNEVRRTFPIIFHAPGVKPGFSKVSLLERGAISAQWLVPMVYDSKEKRHGMEHLASAPLFLSTNSSIIRYSYSAKCGFPYEETIANIKKTLD
;
A
#
# COMPACT_ATOMS: atom_id res chain seq x y z
N MET A 1 23.43 25.52 -8.21
CA MET A 1 22.30 25.87 -9.10
C MET A 1 21.34 26.71 -8.27
N LYS A 2 21.15 28.00 -8.61
CA LYS A 2 20.16 28.84 -7.90
C LYS A 2 18.79 28.51 -8.47
N TRP A 3 17.94 27.86 -7.68
CA TRP A 3 16.59 27.46 -8.07
C TRP A 3 15.60 28.56 -7.70
N TYR A 4 14.78 28.97 -8.67
CA TYR A 4 13.69 29.91 -8.43
C TYR A 4 12.45 29.11 -8.04
N PRO A 5 11.77 29.44 -6.92
CA PRO A 5 10.54 28.77 -6.55
C PRO A 5 9.48 29.03 -7.63
N PHE A 6 8.87 27.95 -8.15
CA PHE A 6 7.66 28.09 -8.96
C PHE A 6 6.56 28.67 -8.06
N PRO A 7 5.95 29.81 -8.44
CA PRO A 7 4.81 30.32 -7.71
C PRO A 7 3.66 29.30 -7.77
N PRO A 8 2.85 29.17 -6.70
CA PRO A 8 1.70 28.28 -6.74
C PRO A 8 0.79 28.62 -7.92
N SER A 9 0.37 27.59 -8.63
CA SER A 9 -0.65 27.72 -9.67
C SER A 9 -1.84 26.83 -9.32
N VAL A 10 -3.04 27.42 -9.35
CA VAL A 10 -4.29 26.66 -9.34
C VAL A 10 -4.42 25.98 -10.70
N LEU A 11 -4.64 24.67 -10.69
CA LEU A 11 -4.79 23.93 -11.93
C LEU A 11 -6.23 24.04 -12.46
N PRO A 12 -6.42 24.13 -13.79
CA PRO A 12 -7.76 24.14 -14.36
C PRO A 12 -8.50 22.84 -14.05
N LEU A 13 -9.81 22.96 -13.80
CA LEU A 13 -10.73 21.84 -13.58
C LEU A 13 -10.76 20.94 -14.83
N GLY A 14 -10.12 19.76 -14.79
CA GLY A 14 -10.04 18.86 -15.95
C GLY A 14 -8.80 17.97 -16.06
N GLY A 15 -7.82 18.12 -15.16
CA GLY A 15 -6.71 17.17 -14.97
C GLY A 15 -5.50 17.40 -15.87
N THR A 16 -4.33 17.60 -15.26
CA THR A 16 -3.02 17.45 -15.92
C THR A 16 -2.64 15.98 -15.92
N PRO A 17 -2.29 15.37 -17.08
CA PRO A 17 -1.84 13.97 -17.15
C PRO A 17 -0.74 13.60 -16.13
N ASP A 18 0.07 14.59 -15.72
CA ASP A 18 1.17 14.49 -14.76
C ASP A 18 0.79 13.97 -13.35
N MET A 19 -0.50 13.88 -13.00
CA MET A 19 -0.97 13.38 -11.68
C MET A 19 -1.32 11.89 -11.66
N PHE A 20 -1.48 11.29 -12.83
CA PHE A 20 -2.01 9.93 -12.95
C PHE A 20 -0.86 8.93 -13.05
N VAL A 21 -0.94 7.84 -12.29
CA VAL A 21 0.00 6.72 -12.43
C VAL A 21 -0.31 5.88 -13.67
N ARG A 22 -1.57 5.94 -14.15
CA ARG A 22 -2.02 5.35 -15.42
C ARG A 22 -2.96 6.32 -16.12
N THR A 23 -2.71 6.58 -17.40
CA THR A 23 -3.51 7.50 -18.23
C THR A 23 -4.32 6.80 -19.32
N GLU A 24 -3.97 5.56 -19.67
CA GLU A 24 -4.62 4.76 -20.71
C GLU A 24 -5.67 3.81 -20.13
N ASP A 25 -6.75 3.59 -20.88
CA ASP A 25 -7.96 2.83 -20.50
C ASP A 25 -8.66 3.35 -19.24
N THR A 26 -8.29 2.80 -18.09
CA THR A 26 -8.81 3.18 -16.77
C THR A 26 -7.73 3.98 -16.06
N ARG A 27 -8.01 5.27 -15.84
CA ARG A 27 -7.08 6.13 -15.11
C ARG A 27 -6.94 5.67 -13.66
N ALA A 28 -5.71 5.76 -13.14
CA ALA A 28 -5.39 5.45 -11.75
C ALA A 28 -4.63 6.60 -11.08
N LEU A 29 -4.94 6.87 -9.81
CA LEU A 29 -4.28 7.91 -9.00
C LEU A 29 -3.90 7.38 -7.62
N ILE A 30 -2.87 7.97 -7.04
CA ILE A 30 -2.46 7.74 -5.66
C ILE A 30 -2.73 9.00 -4.85
N PHE A 31 -3.42 8.84 -3.73
CA PHE A 31 -3.66 9.89 -2.76
C PHE A 31 -2.91 9.61 -1.45
N VAL A 32 -2.15 10.59 -0.98
CA VAL A 32 -1.54 10.61 0.35
C VAL A 32 -2.35 11.53 1.26
N MET A 33 -2.85 11.01 2.38
CA MET A 33 -3.70 11.76 3.29
C MET A 33 -2.87 12.64 4.21
N SER A 34 -3.03 13.96 4.13
CA SER A 34 -2.48 14.88 5.12
C SER A 34 -3.12 16.26 5.00
N ASN A 35 -3.33 16.91 6.14
CA ASN A 35 -3.83 18.29 6.17
C ASN A 35 -2.73 19.35 6.21
N LYS A 36 -1.48 18.94 6.36
CA LYS A 36 -0.33 19.84 6.45
C LYS A 36 0.89 19.22 5.80
N ILE A 37 1.87 20.06 5.49
CA ILE A 37 3.18 19.60 5.04
C ILE A 37 4.07 19.47 6.28
N ASP A 38 4.46 18.23 6.59
CA ASP A 38 5.41 17.89 7.64
C ASP A 38 6.41 16.84 7.12
N ASP A 39 7.40 16.50 7.95
CA ASP A 39 8.45 15.56 7.56
C ASP A 39 7.87 14.19 7.15
N THR A 40 6.87 13.71 7.88
CA THR A 40 6.20 12.42 7.57
C THR A 40 5.65 12.43 6.15
N LEU A 41 4.88 13.47 5.79
CA LEU A 41 4.38 13.64 4.44
C LEU A 41 5.50 13.78 3.40
N CYS A 42 6.53 14.56 3.71
CA CYS A 42 7.65 14.79 2.80
C CYS A 42 8.43 13.51 2.50
N TYR A 43 8.65 12.65 3.50
CA TYR A 43 9.20 11.31 3.32
C TYR A 43 8.29 10.47 2.41
N SER A 44 6.99 10.38 2.71
CA SER A 44 6.07 9.58 1.89
C SER A 44 6.06 9.98 0.42
N ILE A 45 5.85 11.27 0.12
CA ILE A 45 5.84 11.79 -1.25
C ILE A 45 7.22 11.64 -1.91
N GLY A 46 8.29 11.88 -1.16
CA GLY A 46 9.66 11.71 -1.64
C GLY A 46 9.88 10.28 -2.12
N SER A 47 9.52 9.26 -1.33
CA SER A 47 9.62 7.86 -1.75
C SER A 47 8.79 7.54 -2.99
N ALA A 48 7.60 8.14 -3.13
CA ALA A 48 6.73 7.94 -4.29
C ALA A 48 7.42 8.45 -5.56
N TYR A 49 7.95 9.67 -5.54
CA TYR A 49 8.67 10.24 -6.68
C TYR A 49 9.97 9.51 -6.99
N LEU A 50 10.73 9.10 -5.97
CA LEU A 50 11.92 8.27 -6.16
C LEU A 50 11.56 6.89 -6.75
N SER A 51 10.32 6.42 -6.57
CA SER A 51 9.75 5.22 -7.22
C SER A 51 9.06 5.50 -8.57
N GLY A 52 9.04 6.76 -9.05
CA GLY A 52 8.42 7.12 -10.33
C GLY A 52 6.91 7.25 -10.30
N LEU A 53 6.32 7.38 -9.11
CA LEU A 53 4.88 7.40 -8.92
C LEU A 53 4.41 8.81 -8.59
N PRO A 54 3.59 9.45 -9.46
CA PRO A 54 2.97 10.72 -9.12
C PRO A 54 1.89 10.51 -8.05
N VAL A 55 1.76 11.48 -7.16
CA VAL A 55 0.82 11.44 -6.03
C VAL A 55 0.13 12.78 -5.83
N VAL A 56 -1.07 12.74 -5.25
CA VAL A 56 -1.83 13.91 -4.83
C VAL A 56 -2.00 13.88 -3.31
N VAL A 57 -1.69 14.97 -2.62
CA VAL A 57 -1.97 15.09 -1.19
C VAL A 57 -3.43 15.46 -1.02
N ALA A 58 -4.23 14.63 -0.35
CA ALA A 58 -5.61 14.95 -0.04
C ALA A 58 -5.74 15.49 1.37
N GLY A 59 -6.42 16.64 1.52
CA GLY A 59 -6.71 17.25 2.81
C GLY A 59 -5.94 18.53 3.12
N TYR A 60 -5.05 18.98 2.24
CA TYR A 60 -4.18 20.13 2.51
C TYR A 60 -4.99 21.38 2.89
N ASP A 61 -4.65 21.98 4.03
CA ASP A 61 -5.33 23.15 4.61
C ASP A 61 -6.81 22.92 4.94
N MET A 62 -7.24 21.66 5.03
CA MET A 62 -8.57 21.29 5.52
C MET A 62 -8.52 21.04 7.04
N PRO A 63 -9.64 21.29 7.76
CA PRO A 63 -9.74 20.98 9.18
C PRO A 63 -9.48 19.49 9.46
N TYR A 64 -8.69 19.21 10.50
CA TYR A 64 -8.43 17.85 10.97
C TYR A 64 -9.11 17.61 12.32
N HIS A 65 -10.04 16.68 12.32
CA HIS A 65 -10.89 16.30 13.46
C HIS A 65 -10.60 14.86 13.93
N GLY A 66 -9.42 14.33 13.61
CA GLY A 66 -9.01 12.96 13.93
C GLY A 66 -8.99 12.05 12.71
N TYR A 67 -8.80 10.75 12.93
CA TYR A 67 -8.56 9.77 11.85
C TYR A 67 -9.68 9.71 10.80
N LEU A 68 -10.92 10.05 11.18
CA LEU A 68 -12.05 10.08 10.24
C LEU A 68 -11.99 11.21 9.23
N SER A 69 -11.20 12.28 9.45
CA SER A 69 -11.05 13.36 8.47
C SER A 69 -10.49 12.88 7.12
N LYS A 70 -9.84 11.71 7.10
CA LYS A 70 -9.45 11.00 5.87
C LYS A 70 -10.61 10.84 4.88
N PHE A 71 -11.83 10.63 5.39
CA PHE A 71 -13.03 10.50 4.57
C PHE A 71 -13.38 11.80 3.86
N ASP A 72 -13.40 12.92 4.58
CA ASP A 72 -13.69 14.25 4.01
C ASP A 72 -12.59 14.67 3.03
N PHE A 73 -11.32 14.40 3.36
CA PHE A 73 -10.18 14.74 2.52
C PHE A 73 -10.26 14.08 1.16
N LEU A 74 -10.55 12.78 1.14
CA LEU A 74 -10.62 12.02 -0.10
C LEU A 74 -11.89 12.34 -0.90
N GLU A 75 -13.03 12.56 -0.23
CA GLU A 75 -14.26 13.01 -0.93
C GLU A 75 -14.00 14.30 -1.71
N LYS A 76 -13.40 15.31 -1.06
CA LYS A 76 -13.04 16.57 -1.73
C LYS A 76 -12.01 16.40 -2.83
N ALA A 77 -11.02 15.54 -2.65
CA ALA A 77 -10.05 15.27 -3.72
C ALA A 77 -10.69 14.62 -4.95
N ILE A 78 -11.59 13.65 -4.76
CA ILE A 78 -12.35 12.98 -5.83
C ILE A 78 -13.24 14.00 -6.57
N GLU A 79 -13.92 14.89 -5.83
CA GLU A 79 -14.75 15.96 -6.38
C GLU A 79 -13.93 16.97 -7.20
N ASN A 80 -12.84 17.49 -6.63
CA ASN A 80 -11.97 18.47 -7.28
C ASN A 80 -11.36 17.95 -8.58
N LEU A 81 -11.02 16.65 -8.64
CA LEU A 81 -10.45 16.00 -9.81
C LEU A 81 -11.50 15.45 -10.78
N LYS A 82 -12.79 15.50 -10.42
CA LYS A 82 -13.91 14.95 -11.19
C LYS A 82 -13.66 13.50 -11.62
N LEU A 83 -13.18 12.68 -10.69
CA LEU A 83 -12.86 11.29 -11.02
C LEU A 83 -14.12 10.53 -11.44
N LYS A 84 -13.97 9.74 -12.50
CA LYS A 84 -15.04 8.89 -13.05
C LYS A 84 -15.24 7.67 -12.17
N GLN A 85 -16.45 7.13 -12.18
CA GLN A 85 -16.86 6.01 -11.33
C GLN A 85 -15.99 4.76 -11.50
N ASN A 86 -15.57 4.48 -12.73
CA ASN A 86 -14.76 3.31 -13.07
C ASN A 86 -13.25 3.51 -12.83
N GLU A 87 -12.79 4.72 -12.50
CA GLU A 87 -11.37 5.00 -12.25
C GLU A 87 -10.89 4.38 -10.95
N VAL A 88 -9.58 4.21 -10.83
CA VAL A 88 -8.95 3.56 -9.68
C VAL A 88 -8.25 4.60 -8.82
N ILE A 89 -8.40 4.44 -7.51
CA ILE A 89 -7.69 5.23 -6.51
C ILE A 89 -6.93 4.30 -5.58
N ILE A 90 -5.71 4.68 -5.24
CA ILE A 90 -4.96 4.12 -4.12
C ILE A 90 -4.91 5.21 -3.05
N VAL A 91 -5.34 4.89 -1.85
CA VAL A 91 -5.44 5.81 -0.72
C VAL A 91 -4.44 5.36 0.31
N MET A 92 -3.59 6.25 0.77
CA MET A 92 -2.58 5.94 1.77
C MET A 92 -2.42 7.02 2.83
N ASP A 93 -2.07 6.59 4.03
CA ASP A 93 -1.66 7.50 5.11
C ASP A 93 -0.29 8.11 4.82
N SER A 94 -0.01 9.26 5.44
CA SER A 94 1.27 9.95 5.25
C SER A 94 2.47 9.25 5.90
N ASP A 95 2.26 8.31 6.83
CA ASP A 95 3.29 7.44 7.41
C ASP A 95 3.50 6.15 6.61
N THR A 96 3.50 6.29 5.29
CA THR A 96 3.80 5.24 4.33
C THR A 96 4.98 5.60 3.44
N ILE A 97 5.71 4.62 2.93
CA ILE A 97 6.73 4.81 1.88
C ILE A 97 6.57 3.78 0.77
N PHE A 98 7.00 4.15 -0.43
CA PHE A 98 7.14 3.25 -1.56
C PHE A 98 8.50 2.57 -1.56
N THR A 99 8.48 1.25 -1.73
CA THR A 99 9.67 0.39 -1.73
C THR A 99 10.43 0.43 -3.07
N GLY A 100 9.85 1.04 -4.11
CA GLY A 100 10.38 1.03 -5.48
C GLY A 100 9.90 -0.14 -6.33
N MET A 101 9.08 -1.05 -5.78
CA MET A 101 8.50 -2.17 -6.52
C MET A 101 7.51 -1.68 -7.61
N ASP A 102 7.44 -2.44 -8.71
CA ASP A 102 6.54 -2.13 -9.82
C ASP A 102 5.07 -2.30 -9.42
N LEU A 103 4.32 -1.20 -9.51
CA LEU A 103 2.90 -1.14 -9.19
C LEU A 103 2.00 -1.64 -10.34
N ASN A 104 2.50 -1.65 -11.58
CA ASN A 104 1.67 -1.93 -12.76
C ASN A 104 1.03 -3.32 -12.74
N PRO A 105 1.72 -4.42 -12.37
CA PRO A 105 1.08 -5.74 -12.32
C PRO A 105 -0.13 -5.81 -11.37
N LEU A 106 -0.07 -5.09 -10.25
CA LEU A 106 -1.21 -4.99 -9.34
C LEU A 106 -2.35 -4.19 -9.97
N LEU A 107 -2.03 -3.03 -10.57
CA LEU A 107 -3.03 -2.16 -11.21
C LEU A 107 -3.71 -2.84 -12.39
N ASP A 108 -2.95 -3.49 -13.27
CA ASP A 108 -3.48 -4.22 -14.43
C ASP A 108 -4.49 -5.26 -13.99
N ARG A 109 -4.11 -6.10 -13.02
CA ARG A 109 -4.99 -7.11 -12.47
C ARG A 109 -6.21 -6.50 -11.76
N PHE A 110 -6.02 -5.45 -10.96
CA PHE A 110 -7.14 -4.80 -10.29
C PHE A 110 -8.14 -4.22 -11.29
N VAL A 111 -7.66 -3.57 -12.35
CA VAL A 111 -8.50 -3.02 -13.43
C VAL A 111 -9.20 -4.12 -14.22
N GLU A 112 -8.54 -5.26 -14.44
CA GLU A 112 -9.12 -6.39 -15.18
C GLU A 112 -10.15 -7.16 -14.34
N GLN A 113 -9.89 -7.36 -13.05
CA GLN A 113 -10.63 -8.31 -12.22
C GLN A 113 -11.62 -7.67 -11.25
N SER A 114 -11.56 -6.35 -11.03
CA SER A 114 -12.57 -5.65 -10.23
C SER A 114 -13.68 -5.09 -11.11
N ALA A 115 -14.92 -5.23 -10.65
CA ALA A 115 -16.11 -4.73 -11.34
C ALA A 115 -16.01 -3.23 -11.65
N ALA A 116 -16.17 -2.84 -12.93
CA ALA A 116 -16.07 -1.45 -13.35
C ALA A 116 -17.31 -0.64 -12.96
N THR A 117 -18.46 -1.31 -12.79
CA THR A 117 -19.70 -0.75 -12.27
C THR A 117 -20.29 -1.59 -11.13
N PRO A 118 -21.24 -1.04 -10.34
CA PRO A 118 -21.90 -1.79 -9.28
C PRO A 118 -22.67 -3.04 -9.76
N GLU A 119 -23.16 -3.02 -11.00
CA GLU A 119 -23.96 -4.10 -11.61
C GLU A 119 -23.11 -5.29 -12.07
N GLU A 120 -21.84 -5.05 -12.39
CA GLU A 120 -20.88 -6.09 -12.77
C GLU A 120 -20.33 -6.87 -11.57
N LEU A 121 -20.61 -6.42 -10.34
CA LEU A 121 -20.10 -7.09 -9.14
C LEU A 121 -20.78 -8.44 -8.91
N ASP A 122 -20.01 -9.52 -9.04
CA ASP A 122 -20.40 -10.85 -8.59
C ASP A 122 -19.70 -11.22 -7.28
N ALA A 123 -20.46 -11.18 -6.18
CA ALA A 123 -19.95 -11.48 -4.85
C ALA A 123 -19.37 -12.91 -4.73
N LEU A 124 -19.94 -13.89 -5.43
CA LEU A 124 -19.41 -15.25 -5.40
C LEU A 124 -18.07 -15.32 -6.13
N ALA A 125 -17.95 -14.69 -7.29
CA ALA A 125 -16.67 -14.62 -8.01
C ALA A 125 -15.58 -13.95 -7.16
N VAL A 126 -15.91 -12.89 -6.41
CA VAL A 126 -14.99 -12.24 -5.48
C VAL A 126 -14.55 -13.21 -4.38
N ARG A 127 -15.48 -13.92 -3.73
CA ARG A 127 -15.14 -14.84 -2.63
C ARG A 127 -14.46 -16.13 -3.09
N GLN A 128 -14.65 -16.53 -4.34
CA GLN A 128 -13.91 -17.63 -4.99
C GLN A 128 -12.49 -17.22 -5.44
N GLY A 129 -12.13 -15.95 -5.38
CA GLY A 129 -10.86 -15.46 -5.93
C GLY A 129 -10.80 -15.42 -7.46
N ARG A 130 -11.94 -15.58 -8.15
CA ARG A 130 -12.05 -15.40 -9.61
C ARG A 130 -12.16 -13.94 -10.04
N ALA A 131 -12.53 -13.07 -9.10
CA ALA A 131 -12.59 -11.62 -9.27
C ALA A 131 -11.97 -10.92 -8.06
N MET A 132 -11.55 -9.68 -8.23
CA MET A 132 -11.08 -8.82 -7.14
C MET A 132 -12.24 -7.99 -6.60
N ALA A 133 -12.32 -7.83 -5.27
CA ALA A 133 -13.24 -6.87 -4.69
C ALA A 133 -12.92 -5.47 -5.24
N PRO A 134 -13.93 -4.63 -5.57
CA PRO A 134 -13.68 -3.27 -6.07
C PRO A 134 -13.25 -2.31 -4.95
N PHE A 135 -13.22 -2.77 -3.70
CA PHE A 135 -12.67 -2.07 -2.54
C PHE A 135 -11.81 -3.04 -1.74
N ILE A 136 -10.49 -2.89 -1.83
CA ILE A 136 -9.53 -3.77 -1.14
C ILE A 136 -8.76 -2.95 -0.13
N VAL A 137 -8.75 -3.47 1.10
CA VAL A 137 -8.03 -2.88 2.21
C VAL A 137 -6.80 -3.70 2.52
N SER A 138 -5.72 -3.03 2.94
CA SER A 138 -4.50 -3.71 3.34
C SER A 138 -4.70 -4.62 4.55
N GLY A 139 -3.94 -5.72 4.60
CA GLY A 139 -3.88 -6.62 5.73
C GLY A 139 -2.74 -6.28 6.68
N GLU A 140 -2.86 -6.65 7.94
CA GLU A 140 -1.78 -6.58 8.93
C GLU A 140 -1.81 -7.77 9.90
N ILE A 141 -0.68 -7.99 10.58
CA ILE A 141 -0.51 -9.07 11.58
C ILE A 141 -1.11 -8.66 12.93
N ALA A 142 -0.98 -7.38 13.29
CA ALA A 142 -1.59 -6.85 14.50
C ALA A 142 -3.10 -6.73 14.31
N CYS A 143 -3.86 -6.63 15.39
CA CYS A 143 -5.30 -6.38 15.30
C CYS A 143 -5.61 -5.18 16.17
N PHE A 144 -5.99 -4.07 15.54
CA PHE A 144 -6.31 -2.83 16.22
C PHE A 144 -7.69 -2.32 15.79
N ALA A 145 -8.69 -2.53 16.64
CA ALA A 145 -10.05 -2.04 16.38
C ALA A 145 -10.73 -1.62 17.70
N PRO A 146 -10.22 -0.58 18.37
CA PRO A 146 -10.61 -0.29 19.74
C PRO A 146 -12.03 0.30 19.87
N TYR A 147 -12.78 0.48 18.77
CA TYR A 147 -14.20 0.87 18.78
C TYR A 147 -15.13 -0.30 18.40
N VAL A 148 -14.56 -1.45 18.03
CA VAL A 148 -15.27 -2.70 17.72
C VAL A 148 -15.09 -3.72 18.85
N PHE A 149 -13.88 -3.81 19.40
CA PHE A 149 -13.52 -4.74 20.48
C PHE A 149 -13.02 -3.99 21.72
N ASN A 150 -13.27 -4.53 22.91
CA ASN A 150 -12.96 -3.80 24.15
C ASN A 150 -11.46 -3.65 24.41
N ASN A 151 -10.64 -4.56 23.86
CA ASN A 151 -9.19 -4.53 24.03
C ASN A 151 -8.47 -5.28 22.89
N LEU A 152 -7.14 -5.16 22.84
CA LEU A 152 -6.29 -5.83 21.83
C LEU A 152 -6.40 -7.36 21.88
N SER A 153 -6.59 -7.92 23.07
CA SER A 153 -6.74 -9.38 23.25
C SER A 153 -8.05 -9.93 22.69
N GLU A 154 -9.11 -9.12 22.58
CA GLU A 154 -10.40 -9.52 21.99
C GLU A 154 -10.44 -9.39 20.47
N CYS A 155 -9.57 -8.54 19.89
CA CYS A 155 -9.60 -8.24 18.46
C CYS A 155 -9.34 -9.48 17.59
N ARG A 156 -8.26 -10.22 17.87
CA ARG A 156 -7.92 -11.44 17.12
C ARG A 156 -8.98 -12.54 17.29
N PRO A 157 -9.43 -12.88 18.52
CA PRO A 157 -10.56 -13.79 18.70
C PRO A 157 -11.82 -13.36 17.95
N GLY A 158 -12.11 -12.05 17.90
CA GLY A 158 -13.26 -11.50 17.17
C GLY A 158 -13.24 -11.82 15.67
N PHE A 159 -12.09 -11.62 15.01
CA PHE A 159 -11.90 -12.05 13.62
C PHE A 159 -12.02 -13.58 13.48
N GLN A 160 -11.42 -14.34 14.41
CA GLN A 160 -11.45 -15.80 14.36
C GLN A 160 -12.88 -16.36 14.48
N VAL A 161 -13.76 -15.74 15.27
CA VAL A 161 -15.19 -16.10 15.34
C VAL A 161 -15.83 -16.03 13.96
N VAL A 162 -15.55 -14.97 13.21
CA VAL A 162 -16.11 -14.78 11.87
C VAL A 162 -15.49 -15.74 10.86
N TYR A 163 -14.17 -15.92 10.89
CA TYR A 163 -13.50 -16.91 10.04
C TYR A 163 -13.97 -18.34 10.31
N ASN A 164 -14.28 -18.69 11.56
CA ASN A 164 -14.90 -19.98 11.87
C ASN A 164 -16.27 -20.15 11.19
N LYS A 165 -17.07 -19.09 11.05
CA LYS A 165 -18.34 -19.15 10.28
C LYS A 165 -18.07 -19.39 8.81
N VAL A 166 -17.10 -18.68 8.22
CA VAL A 166 -16.70 -18.87 6.83
C VAL A 166 -16.19 -20.29 6.57
N ARG A 167 -15.35 -20.84 7.45
CA ARG A 167 -14.88 -22.24 7.35
C ARG A 167 -16.03 -23.25 7.39
N LYS A 168 -16.96 -23.10 8.33
CA LYS A 168 -18.15 -23.96 8.44
C LYS A 168 -19.00 -23.89 7.18
N TYR A 169 -19.22 -22.68 6.66
CA TYR A 169 -19.97 -22.48 5.44
C TYR A 169 -19.28 -23.12 4.23
N ALA A 170 -17.98 -22.88 4.03
CA ALA A 170 -17.22 -23.46 2.94
C ALA A 170 -17.22 -25.00 2.97
N ALA A 171 -17.17 -25.59 4.17
CA ALA A 171 -17.26 -27.05 4.34
C ALA A 171 -18.67 -27.59 4.05
N ALA A 172 -19.72 -26.84 4.39
CA ALA A 172 -21.11 -27.23 4.12
C ALA A 172 -21.52 -27.04 2.65
N HIS A 173 -20.84 -26.14 1.93
CA HIS A 173 -21.14 -25.75 0.56
C HIS A 173 -19.92 -25.90 -0.38
N PRO A 174 -19.43 -27.13 -0.60
CA PRO A 174 -18.26 -27.37 -1.43
C PRO A 174 -18.45 -26.91 -2.90
N GLU A 175 -19.69 -26.86 -3.38
CA GLU A 175 -20.05 -26.34 -4.71
C GLU A 175 -19.65 -24.88 -4.93
N HIS A 176 -19.56 -24.09 -3.85
CA HIS A 176 -19.12 -22.71 -3.93
C HIS A 176 -17.61 -22.55 -4.00
N ASN A 177 -16.82 -23.59 -3.71
CA ASN A 177 -15.35 -23.57 -3.80
C ASN A 177 -14.71 -22.31 -3.21
N ILE A 178 -15.10 -21.93 -1.98
CA ILE A 178 -14.59 -20.72 -1.32
C ILE A 178 -13.20 -21.03 -0.72
N PRO A 179 -12.11 -20.43 -1.23
CA PRO A 179 -10.79 -20.60 -0.67
C PRO A 179 -10.67 -19.93 0.69
N LEU A 180 -9.94 -20.57 1.60
CA LEU A 180 -9.68 -20.07 2.96
C LEU A 180 -8.34 -19.33 3.01
N THR A 181 -8.12 -18.37 2.10
CA THR A 181 -6.81 -17.69 1.95
C THR A 181 -6.34 -16.96 3.21
N PHE A 182 -7.27 -16.59 4.10
CA PHE A 182 -6.94 -16.01 5.40
C PHE A 182 -6.20 -16.98 6.33
N ASP A 183 -6.35 -18.29 6.15
CA ASP A 183 -5.61 -19.32 6.91
C ASP A 183 -4.15 -19.42 6.47
N LEU A 184 -3.84 -18.92 5.28
CA LEU A 184 -2.52 -19.00 4.66
C LEU A 184 -1.71 -17.70 4.82
N SER A 185 -2.35 -16.62 5.26
CA SER A 185 -1.71 -15.32 5.42
C SER A 185 -1.72 -14.88 6.88
N PRO A 186 -0.56 -14.50 7.47
CA PRO A 186 -0.53 -13.90 8.79
C PRO A 186 -1.14 -12.49 8.80
N GLN A 187 -1.33 -11.88 7.62
CA GLN A 187 -1.88 -10.52 7.45
C GLN A 187 -3.39 -10.57 7.21
N HIS A 188 -4.12 -11.24 8.09
CA HIS A 188 -5.56 -11.44 7.96
C HIS A 188 -6.42 -10.51 8.81
N HIS A 189 -5.84 -9.47 9.41
CA HIS A 189 -6.58 -8.38 10.06
C HIS A 189 -6.55 -7.14 9.19
N LEU A 190 -7.62 -6.37 9.17
CA LEU A 190 -7.72 -5.18 8.31
C LEU A 190 -6.87 -4.02 8.86
N ASN A 191 -6.12 -3.37 7.98
CA ASN A 191 -5.44 -2.11 8.23
C ASN A 191 -5.93 -1.01 7.27
N SER A 192 -6.45 0.10 7.79
CA SER A 192 -7.01 1.18 6.95
C SER A 192 -5.97 2.11 6.34
N GLY A 193 -4.68 1.89 6.64
CA GLY A 193 -3.59 2.76 6.21
C GLY A 193 -3.41 2.77 4.70
N VAL A 194 -3.68 1.66 4.01
CA VAL A 194 -3.65 1.58 2.54
C VAL A 194 -4.89 0.89 1.99
N VAL A 195 -5.52 1.52 0.99
CA VAL A 195 -6.72 1.02 0.30
C VAL A 195 -6.52 1.18 -1.20
N ILE A 196 -6.93 0.19 -2.00
CA ILE A 196 -7.12 0.34 -3.45
C ILE A 196 -8.61 0.15 -3.77
N SER A 197 -9.18 1.04 -4.58
CA SER A 197 -10.60 0.97 -4.89
C SER A 197 -10.96 1.57 -6.24
N ARG A 198 -12.05 1.07 -6.83
CA ARG A 198 -12.81 1.81 -7.84
C ARG A 198 -13.49 3.02 -7.19
N VAL A 199 -13.54 4.15 -7.86
CA VAL A 199 -14.16 5.38 -7.32
C VAL A 199 -15.62 5.15 -6.90
N TRP A 200 -16.39 4.37 -7.66
CA TRP A 200 -17.79 4.06 -7.29
C TRP A 200 -17.88 3.27 -5.98
N ALA A 201 -16.98 2.30 -5.79
CA ALA A 201 -16.97 1.45 -4.60
C ALA A 201 -16.51 2.23 -3.37
N TYR A 202 -15.54 3.12 -3.54
CA TYR A 202 -15.14 4.05 -2.48
C TYR A 202 -16.28 4.99 -2.06
N ARG A 203 -17.02 5.56 -3.02
CA ARG A 203 -18.19 6.41 -2.73
C ARG A 203 -19.28 5.65 -1.98
N GLU A 204 -19.56 4.41 -2.38
CA GLU A 204 -20.52 3.57 -1.66
C GLU A 204 -20.05 3.28 -0.23
N PHE A 205 -18.80 2.87 -0.06
CA PHE A 205 -18.18 2.67 1.25
C PHE A 205 -18.30 3.93 2.12
N LEU A 206 -17.92 5.09 1.58
CA LEU A 206 -17.92 6.36 2.29
C LEU A 206 -19.32 6.70 2.80
N GLN A 207 -20.35 6.54 1.94
CA GLN A 207 -21.73 6.75 2.33
C GLN A 207 -22.13 5.85 3.53
N LYS A 208 -21.74 4.57 3.51
CA LYS A 208 -22.09 3.62 4.58
C LYS A 208 -21.27 3.86 5.85
N ALA A 209 -20.00 4.23 5.73
CA ALA A 209 -19.14 4.62 6.82
C ALA A 209 -19.71 5.86 7.55
N MET A 210 -20.11 6.91 6.81
CA MET A 210 -20.75 8.09 7.39
C MET A 210 -22.09 7.76 8.05
N ASN A 211 -22.89 6.87 7.46
CA ASN A 211 -24.14 6.46 8.07
C ASN A 211 -23.91 5.70 9.39
N LEU A 212 -22.99 4.72 9.39
CA LEU A 212 -22.59 3.98 10.58
C LEU A 212 -22.15 4.94 11.70
N THR A 213 -21.23 5.85 11.41
CA THR A 213 -20.64 6.72 12.44
C THR A 213 -21.62 7.74 13.01
N LYS A 214 -22.66 8.11 12.26
CA LYS A 214 -23.72 9.03 12.70
C LYS A 214 -24.86 8.33 13.47
N THR A 215 -25.17 7.08 13.12
CA THR A 215 -26.39 6.42 13.60
C THR A 215 -26.14 5.34 14.64
N ILE A 216 -24.95 4.74 14.65
CA ILE A 216 -24.62 3.59 15.49
C ILE A 216 -23.52 3.99 16.46
N LYS A 217 -23.72 3.72 17.75
CA LYS A 217 -22.68 3.88 18.77
C LYS A 217 -21.66 2.75 18.67
N PRO A 218 -20.36 3.03 18.94
CA PRO A 218 -19.35 1.98 19.09
C PRO A 218 -19.77 0.89 20.08
N ARG A 219 -19.37 -0.36 19.84
CA ARG A 219 -19.75 -1.51 20.69
C ARG A 219 -19.13 -1.45 22.09
N THR A 220 -18.02 -0.74 22.24
CA THR A 220 -17.27 -0.63 23.48
C THR A 220 -17.87 0.41 24.42
N LYS A 221 -18.16 0.02 25.67
CA LYS A 221 -18.96 0.81 26.62
C LYS A 221 -18.41 2.21 26.95
N ASP A 222 -17.09 2.40 26.87
CA ASP A 222 -16.45 3.66 27.24
C ASP A 222 -16.41 4.69 26.10
N LYS A 223 -17.01 4.39 24.94
CA LYS A 223 -16.86 5.20 23.73
C LYS A 223 -18.21 5.59 23.14
N ASN A 224 -18.53 6.87 23.21
CA ASN A 224 -19.78 7.42 22.67
C ASN A 224 -19.71 7.86 21.20
N ILE A 225 -18.50 7.96 20.64
CA ILE A 225 -18.26 8.43 19.26
C ILE A 225 -17.22 7.56 18.57
N TRP A 226 -17.31 7.41 17.26
CA TRP A 226 -16.25 6.81 16.45
C TRP A 226 -15.10 7.80 16.30
N ALA A 227 -13.86 7.37 16.56
CA ALA A 227 -12.68 8.21 16.32
C ALA A 227 -11.51 7.48 15.65
N CYS A 228 -11.69 6.22 15.25
CA CYS A 228 -10.69 5.43 14.54
C CYS A 228 -11.32 4.94 13.24
N ASP A 229 -10.77 5.38 12.11
CA ASP A 229 -11.16 4.96 10.77
C ASP A 229 -11.03 3.44 10.65
N GLN A 230 -9.91 2.84 11.03
CA GLN A 230 -9.70 1.38 10.97
C GLN A 230 -10.83 0.59 11.64
N SER A 231 -11.37 1.08 12.76
CA SER A 231 -12.50 0.44 13.43
C SER A 231 -13.79 0.50 12.59
N VAL A 232 -14.03 1.58 11.86
CA VAL A 232 -15.15 1.72 10.92
C VAL A 232 -15.03 0.72 9.77
N TYR A 233 -13.85 0.62 9.17
CA TYR A 233 -13.58 -0.38 8.12
C TYR A 233 -13.81 -1.81 8.63
N ILE A 234 -13.32 -2.11 9.84
CA ILE A 234 -13.44 -3.44 10.46
C ILE A 234 -14.89 -3.79 10.75
N GLU A 235 -15.68 -2.88 11.33
CA GLU A 235 -17.09 -3.11 11.63
C GLU A 235 -17.88 -3.45 10.36
N LEU A 236 -17.67 -2.66 9.28
CA LEU A 236 -18.32 -2.89 7.99
C LEU A 236 -17.87 -4.20 7.34
N TYR A 237 -16.57 -4.53 7.40
CA TYR A 237 -16.02 -5.75 6.81
C TYR A 237 -16.52 -7.01 7.51
N ILE A 238 -16.43 -7.05 8.84
CA ILE A 238 -16.83 -8.20 9.66
C ILE A 238 -18.33 -8.47 9.54
N ASP A 239 -19.17 -7.42 9.55
CA ASP A 239 -20.61 -7.54 9.31
C ASP A 239 -20.89 -8.12 7.92
N LEU A 240 -20.25 -7.57 6.88
CA LEU A 240 -20.41 -8.03 5.50
C LEU A 240 -20.13 -9.53 5.35
N ILE A 241 -18.92 -9.97 5.72
CA ILE A 241 -18.52 -11.37 5.52
C ILE A 241 -19.32 -12.33 6.39
N THR A 242 -19.75 -11.90 7.58
CA THR A 242 -20.61 -12.71 8.46
C THR A 242 -21.95 -12.95 7.80
N LEU A 243 -22.58 -11.89 7.29
CA LEU A 243 -23.91 -11.98 6.71
C LEU A 243 -23.93 -12.68 5.36
N GLU A 244 -22.88 -12.53 4.55
CA GLU A 244 -22.73 -13.27 3.30
C GLU A 244 -22.86 -14.79 3.51
N VAL A 245 -22.22 -15.33 4.57
CA VAL A 245 -22.28 -16.76 4.87
C VAL A 245 -23.51 -17.17 5.69
N GLU A 246 -23.95 -16.37 6.67
CA GLU A 246 -25.11 -16.70 7.50
C GLU A 246 -26.43 -16.65 6.74
N LYS A 247 -26.50 -15.86 5.66
CA LYS A 247 -27.68 -15.75 4.80
C LYS A 247 -27.58 -16.59 3.54
N ASP A 248 -26.51 -17.37 3.39
CA ASP A 248 -26.27 -18.21 2.22
C ASP A 248 -26.38 -17.41 0.90
N VAL A 249 -25.75 -16.22 0.88
CA VAL A 249 -25.84 -15.25 -0.23
C VAL A 249 -25.31 -15.86 -1.53
N PHE A 250 -24.38 -16.81 -1.44
CA PHE A 250 -23.78 -17.42 -2.61
C PHE A 250 -24.70 -18.44 -3.31
N SER A 251 -25.62 -19.08 -2.60
CA SER A 251 -26.67 -19.91 -3.22
C SER A 251 -27.78 -19.09 -3.90
N MET A 252 -27.88 -17.79 -3.60
CA MET A 252 -28.93 -16.95 -4.16
C MET A 252 -28.79 -16.77 -5.68
N PRO A 253 -29.90 -16.67 -6.42
CA PRO A 253 -29.89 -16.18 -7.80
C PRO A 253 -29.16 -14.85 -7.93
N ILE A 254 -28.48 -14.65 -9.07
CA ILE A 254 -27.57 -13.50 -9.29
C ILE A 254 -28.20 -12.15 -8.96
N HIS A 255 -29.45 -11.90 -9.36
CA HIS A 255 -30.14 -10.64 -9.10
C HIS A 255 -30.41 -10.39 -7.60
N LEU A 256 -30.75 -11.43 -6.84
CA LEU A 256 -30.92 -11.34 -5.38
C LEU A 256 -29.57 -11.15 -4.68
N ARG A 257 -28.53 -11.84 -5.15
CA ARG A 257 -27.16 -11.68 -4.67
C ARG A 257 -26.65 -10.24 -4.87
N GLN A 258 -26.90 -9.66 -6.04
CA GLN A 258 -26.54 -8.26 -6.37
C GLN A 258 -27.34 -7.24 -5.56
N ALA A 259 -28.59 -7.56 -5.21
CA ALA A 259 -29.44 -6.73 -4.36
C ALA A 259 -29.13 -6.87 -2.86
N PHE A 260 -28.42 -7.92 -2.44
CA PHE A 260 -28.11 -8.18 -1.03
C PHE A 260 -27.31 -7.04 -0.41
N ARG A 261 -27.67 -6.68 0.83
CA ARG A 261 -26.98 -5.67 1.63
C ARG A 261 -26.75 -6.20 3.05
N SER A 262 -25.59 -5.89 3.61
CA SER A 262 -25.25 -6.16 5.01
C SER A 262 -26.10 -5.30 5.96
N THR A 263 -25.97 -5.48 7.28
CA THR A 263 -26.68 -4.68 8.30
C THR A 263 -26.49 -3.19 8.06
N TYR A 264 -25.28 -2.80 7.65
CA TYR A 264 -24.90 -1.41 7.41
C TYR A 264 -25.08 -0.95 5.96
N GLY A 265 -25.74 -1.77 5.13
CA GLY A 265 -26.05 -1.42 3.75
C GLY A 265 -24.90 -1.64 2.78
N ILE A 266 -23.85 -2.38 3.14
CA ILE A 266 -22.75 -2.72 2.22
C ILE A 266 -23.19 -3.85 1.30
N ARG A 267 -22.98 -3.75 -0.02
CA ARG A 267 -23.31 -4.85 -0.94
C ARG A 267 -22.37 -6.05 -0.79
N ALA A 268 -22.91 -7.23 -1.05
CA ALA A 268 -22.12 -8.46 -1.11
C ALA A 268 -20.93 -8.32 -2.07
N GLY A 269 -19.75 -8.75 -1.65
CA GLY A 269 -18.52 -8.72 -2.44
C GLY A 269 -17.85 -7.34 -2.57
N LEU A 270 -18.40 -6.27 -1.99
CA LEU A 270 -17.82 -4.92 -2.12
C LEU A 270 -16.41 -4.84 -1.57
N MET A 271 -16.22 -5.37 -0.36
CA MET A 271 -15.00 -5.23 0.43
C MET A 271 -14.23 -6.55 0.53
N GLY A 272 -12.92 -6.47 0.33
CA GLY A 272 -11.99 -7.59 0.48
C GLY A 272 -10.70 -7.20 1.20
N LEU A 273 -9.98 -8.21 1.67
CA LEU A 273 -8.62 -8.08 2.18
C LEU A 273 -7.64 -8.69 1.18
N ASP A 274 -6.49 -8.03 1.04
CA ASP A 274 -5.43 -8.50 0.17
C ASP A 274 -4.57 -9.59 0.83
N TYR A 275 -5.12 -10.78 1.02
CA TYR A 275 -4.42 -11.90 1.66
C TYR A 275 -3.18 -12.37 0.87
N VAL A 276 -3.21 -12.17 -0.46
CA VAL A 276 -2.30 -12.83 -1.42
C VAL A 276 -1.22 -11.89 -1.95
N ASN A 277 -1.54 -10.61 -2.15
CA ASN A 277 -0.71 -9.69 -2.92
C ASN A 277 0.00 -8.67 -2.03
N VAL A 278 -0.44 -8.50 -0.78
CA VAL A 278 0.19 -7.65 0.24
C VAL A 278 0.52 -6.26 -0.33
N LEU A 279 -0.50 -5.55 -0.83
CA LEU A 279 -0.37 -4.18 -1.36
C LEU A 279 0.46 -3.28 -0.43
N ALA A 280 0.22 -3.40 0.87
CA ALA A 280 1.02 -2.78 1.91
C ALA A 280 1.33 -3.79 3.01
N PHE A 281 2.44 -3.57 3.70
CA PHE A 281 2.78 -4.29 4.90
C PHE A 281 3.03 -3.32 6.05
N SER A 282 2.53 -3.69 7.23
CA SER A 282 2.73 -2.95 8.46
C SER A 282 3.85 -3.59 9.28
N GLY A 283 4.86 -2.81 9.59
CA GLY A 283 5.98 -3.25 10.42
C GLY A 283 6.96 -4.19 9.73
N LEU A 284 8.19 -4.22 10.25
CA LEU A 284 9.31 -4.95 9.64
C LEU A 284 9.13 -6.47 9.65
N GLU A 285 8.37 -7.01 10.61
CA GLU A 285 8.07 -8.45 10.70
C GLU A 285 7.31 -8.96 9.46
N ALA A 286 6.46 -8.12 8.87
CA ALA A 286 5.68 -8.51 7.71
C ALA A 286 6.54 -8.72 6.44
N VAL A 287 7.73 -8.09 6.35
CA VAL A 287 8.72 -8.39 5.28
C VAL A 287 9.20 -9.83 5.42
N LEU A 288 9.60 -10.23 6.62
CA LEU A 288 10.15 -11.56 6.91
C LEU A 288 9.16 -12.68 6.59
N PHE A 289 7.88 -12.47 6.88
CA PHE A 289 6.82 -13.44 6.60
C PHE A 289 6.38 -13.47 5.13
N SER A 290 6.50 -12.36 4.41
CA SER A 290 6.06 -12.26 3.02
C SER A 290 7.14 -12.61 2.00
N SER A 291 8.39 -12.71 2.44
CA SER A 291 9.56 -12.69 1.56
C SER A 291 10.57 -13.78 1.90
N GLN A 292 11.12 -14.43 0.87
CA GLN A 292 12.24 -15.36 0.95
C GLN A 292 13.38 -14.78 0.12
N MET A 293 14.60 -14.77 0.65
CA MET A 293 15.74 -14.27 -0.10
C MET A 293 16.37 -15.38 -0.93
N HIS A 294 16.51 -15.14 -2.22
CA HIS A 294 17.19 -16.01 -3.16
C HIS A 294 18.49 -15.37 -3.63
N ASN A 295 19.59 -16.10 -3.56
CA ASN A 295 20.87 -15.63 -4.07
C ASN A 295 21.01 -15.80 -5.60
N GLU A 296 20.02 -16.36 -6.30
CA GLU A 296 20.07 -16.62 -7.74
C GLU A 296 20.31 -15.34 -8.56
N HIS A 297 19.71 -14.22 -8.16
CA HIS A 297 19.95 -12.92 -8.80
C HIS A 297 21.33 -12.32 -8.46
N TRP A 298 21.96 -12.80 -7.39
CA TRP A 298 23.31 -12.42 -6.96
C TRP A 298 24.39 -13.29 -7.60
N ALA A 299 24.06 -14.48 -8.11
CA ALA A 299 25.04 -15.44 -8.63
C ALA A 299 25.96 -14.83 -9.72
N LYS A 300 25.44 -13.96 -10.57
CA LYS A 300 26.22 -13.25 -11.61
C LYS A 300 27.13 -12.13 -11.08
N TYR A 301 26.96 -11.72 -9.83
CA TYR A 301 27.70 -10.63 -9.17
C TYR A 301 28.58 -11.11 -8.01
N LEU A 302 28.56 -12.41 -7.70
CA LEU A 302 29.39 -13.01 -6.68
C LEU A 302 30.61 -13.69 -7.34
N PRO A 303 31.77 -13.73 -6.67
CA PRO A 303 32.93 -14.46 -7.18
C PRO A 303 32.60 -15.93 -7.46
N LEU A 304 32.96 -16.42 -8.66
CA LEU A 304 32.69 -17.78 -9.18
C LEU A 304 33.02 -18.92 -8.19
N ASN A 305 34.01 -18.73 -7.31
CA ASN A 305 34.49 -19.74 -6.36
C ASN A 305 33.81 -19.70 -4.97
N ARG A 306 32.76 -18.90 -4.76
CA ARG A 306 32.11 -18.74 -3.44
C ARG A 306 30.64 -19.18 -3.33
N LEU A 307 30.05 -19.78 -4.37
CA LEU A 307 28.72 -20.41 -4.29
C LEU A 307 28.74 -21.78 -3.59
N LYS A 308 29.68 -22.03 -2.68
CA LYS A 308 29.90 -23.35 -2.04
C LYS A 308 28.75 -23.79 -1.12
N TYR A 309 27.74 -22.95 -0.91
CA TYR A 309 26.54 -23.27 -0.14
C TYR A 309 25.30 -22.76 -0.88
N SER A 310 24.25 -23.58 -0.97
CA SER A 310 22.91 -23.13 -1.35
C SER A 310 22.37 -22.25 -0.22
N HIS A 311 22.32 -20.94 -0.42
CA HIS A 311 22.03 -19.97 0.62
C HIS A 311 20.55 -19.56 0.68
N THR A 312 19.63 -20.51 0.57
CA THR A 312 18.25 -20.30 1.04
C THR A 312 18.28 -20.39 2.57
N GLN A 313 18.30 -19.24 3.26
CA GLN A 313 18.06 -19.21 4.70
C GLN A 313 16.59 -18.89 4.96
N ASP A 314 15.93 -19.71 5.76
CA ASP A 314 14.72 -19.29 6.48
C ASP A 314 15.14 -18.18 7.45
N MET A 315 15.07 -16.94 6.97
CA MET A 315 15.40 -15.80 7.80
C MET A 315 14.22 -15.54 8.73
N THR A 316 14.45 -15.83 10.01
CA THR A 316 13.45 -15.70 11.08
C THR A 316 13.52 -14.35 11.79
N ASN A 317 14.55 -13.53 11.55
CA ASN A 317 14.66 -12.18 12.11
C ASN A 317 15.46 -11.21 11.22
N ILE A 318 15.19 -9.91 11.40
CA ILE A 318 15.72 -8.82 10.57
C ILE A 318 17.22 -8.55 10.75
N VAL A 319 17.77 -8.89 11.91
CA VAL A 319 19.21 -8.72 12.18
C VAL A 319 20.01 -9.68 11.32
N SER A 320 19.56 -10.94 11.23
CA SER A 320 20.15 -11.95 10.36
C SER A 320 20.01 -11.55 8.88
N GLU A 321 18.84 -11.03 8.48
CA GLU A 321 18.61 -10.56 7.11
C GLU A 321 19.52 -9.39 6.74
N THR A 322 19.61 -8.38 7.59
CA THR A 322 20.48 -7.22 7.40
C THR A 322 21.95 -7.65 7.28
N ARG A 323 22.41 -8.55 8.17
CA ARG A 323 23.79 -9.09 8.12
C ARG A 323 24.05 -9.86 6.83
N PHE A 324 23.11 -10.69 6.40
CA PHE A 324 23.23 -11.49 5.19
C PHE A 324 23.28 -10.61 3.93
N VAL A 325 22.40 -9.63 3.84
CA VAL A 325 22.40 -8.62 2.76
C VAL A 325 23.69 -7.83 2.75
N ASN A 326 24.13 -7.33 3.91
CA ASN A 326 25.38 -6.59 4.02
C ASN A 326 26.58 -7.43 3.55
N ASP A 327 26.63 -8.72 3.91
CA ASP A 327 27.68 -9.62 3.44
C ASP A 327 27.62 -9.88 1.92
N LEU A 328 26.42 -10.07 1.34
CA LEU A 328 26.26 -10.17 -0.12
C LEU A 328 26.76 -8.89 -0.82
N TYR A 329 26.40 -7.72 -0.29
CA TYR A 329 26.84 -6.44 -0.80
C TYR A 329 28.35 -6.26 -0.69
N TRP A 330 28.92 -6.55 0.48
CA TRP A 330 30.35 -6.44 0.71
C TRP A 330 31.14 -7.32 -0.26
N ARG A 331 30.72 -8.58 -0.45
CA ARG A 331 31.35 -9.52 -1.40
C ARG A 331 31.21 -9.06 -2.85
N THR A 332 30.02 -8.60 -3.22
CA THR A 332 29.74 -8.12 -4.58
C THR A 332 30.53 -6.85 -4.89
N TYR A 333 30.63 -5.95 -3.91
CA TYR A 333 31.44 -4.74 -3.99
C TYR A 333 32.92 -5.07 -4.10
N ALA A 334 33.43 -6.02 -3.31
CA ALA A 334 34.82 -6.47 -3.42
C ALA A 334 35.13 -7.05 -4.81
N ALA A 335 34.15 -7.70 -5.46
CA ALA A 335 34.31 -8.30 -6.78
C ALA A 335 34.18 -7.31 -7.96
N HIS A 336 33.25 -6.37 -7.88
CA HIS A 336 32.86 -5.52 -9.01
C HIS A 336 33.07 -4.01 -8.78
N GLY A 337 33.52 -3.63 -7.58
CA GLY A 337 33.65 -2.24 -7.16
C GLY A 337 32.31 -1.50 -7.17
N LYS A 338 32.37 -0.16 -7.27
CA LYS A 338 31.18 0.71 -7.29
C LYS A 338 30.22 0.45 -8.46
N LYS A 339 30.70 -0.21 -9.54
CA LYS A 339 29.92 -0.43 -10.76
C LYS A 339 28.67 -1.29 -10.53
N VAL A 340 28.63 -2.14 -9.51
CA VAL A 340 27.44 -2.97 -9.21
C VAL A 340 26.22 -2.12 -8.84
N TYR A 341 26.43 -0.93 -8.28
CA TYR A 341 25.37 0.00 -7.89
C TYR A 341 24.89 0.91 -9.02
N THR A 342 25.53 0.84 -10.21
CA THR A 342 25.29 1.78 -11.32
C THR A 342 24.14 1.37 -12.25
N ASN A 343 23.52 0.20 -12.02
CA ASN A 343 22.32 -0.22 -12.75
C ASN A 343 21.08 0.43 -12.12
N ARG A 344 20.37 1.22 -12.94
CA ARG A 344 19.48 2.33 -12.55
C ARG A 344 18.22 1.91 -11.76
N ALA A 345 18.19 2.15 -10.45
CA ALA A 345 16.95 2.03 -9.68
C ALA A 345 16.02 3.26 -9.78
N MET A 346 16.50 4.37 -10.36
CA MET A 346 15.73 5.62 -10.42
C MET A 346 15.09 5.84 -11.80
N PRO A 347 13.81 6.23 -11.87
CA PRO A 347 13.17 6.61 -13.11
C PRO A 347 13.80 7.89 -13.66
N LYS A 348 14.16 7.90 -14.94
CA LYS A 348 14.72 9.08 -15.61
C LYS A 348 13.60 9.92 -16.21
N TRP A 349 13.31 11.07 -15.62
CA TRP A 349 12.39 12.05 -16.21
C TRP A 349 13.11 12.78 -17.34
N VAL A 350 13.01 12.26 -18.57
CA VAL A 350 13.42 12.98 -19.77
C VAL A 350 12.17 13.68 -20.29
N GLY A 351 12.23 15.01 -20.42
CA GLY A 351 11.08 15.84 -20.81
C GLY A 351 10.20 15.20 -21.87
N ILE A 352 8.95 14.95 -21.48
CA ILE A 352 7.76 14.59 -22.25
C ILE A 352 8.05 13.94 -23.62
N LYS A 353 8.08 12.60 -23.63
CA LYS A 353 7.25 11.74 -24.51
C LYS A 353 7.25 10.32 -23.96
N THR A 354 6.05 9.84 -23.63
CA THR A 354 5.71 8.49 -23.17
C THR A 354 6.17 7.45 -24.21
N ASN A 355 6.54 6.20 -23.90
CA ASN A 355 5.79 5.11 -23.28
C ASN A 355 6.80 4.12 -22.67
N ARG A 356 6.53 3.64 -21.45
CA ARG A 356 7.36 2.74 -20.61
C ARG A 356 8.50 3.43 -19.85
N LEU A 357 8.21 3.77 -18.59
CA LEU A 357 9.21 3.95 -17.55
C LEU A 357 9.90 2.60 -17.30
N ASN A 358 10.92 2.28 -18.10
CA ASN A 358 11.77 1.12 -17.84
C ASN A 358 12.71 1.44 -16.67
N VAL A 359 12.27 1.18 -15.45
CA VAL A 359 13.15 1.17 -14.28
C VAL A 359 14.00 -0.10 -14.35
N THR A 360 15.29 0.04 -14.66
CA THR A 360 16.22 -1.11 -14.72
C THR A 360 16.90 -1.29 -13.37
N LEU A 361 16.19 -1.93 -12.46
CA LEU A 361 16.60 -2.10 -11.07
C LEU A 361 18.05 -2.56 -10.92
N ALA A 362 18.78 -1.91 -10.01
CA ALA A 362 19.97 -2.49 -9.38
C ALA A 362 19.64 -3.91 -8.90
N PRO A 363 20.61 -4.84 -8.79
CA PRO A 363 20.35 -6.14 -8.15
C PRO A 363 19.57 -5.89 -6.86
N PRO A 364 18.36 -6.46 -6.71
CA PRO A 364 17.50 -6.08 -5.61
C PRO A 364 18.24 -6.39 -4.31
N LEU A 365 18.38 -5.34 -3.48
CA LEU A 365 18.94 -5.33 -2.13
C LEU A 365 18.70 -6.62 -1.37
N PHE A 366 17.47 -7.05 -1.48
CA PHE A 366 17.02 -8.32 -1.04
C PHE A 366 16.47 -8.94 -2.32
N ALA A 367 17.13 -9.96 -2.86
CA ALA A 367 16.59 -10.72 -4.00
C ALA A 367 15.42 -11.57 -3.49
N LEU A 368 14.41 -10.86 -2.99
CA LEU A 368 13.28 -11.41 -2.30
C LEU A 368 12.33 -11.89 -3.36
N ARG A 369 12.05 -13.18 -3.30
CA ARG A 369 10.84 -13.71 -3.90
C ARG A 369 9.74 -13.63 -2.86
N PRO A 370 8.52 -13.30 -3.26
CA PRO A 370 7.38 -13.52 -2.41
C PRO A 370 7.38 -14.99 -1.94
N ARG A 371 7.27 -15.24 -0.63
CA ARG A 371 7.08 -16.62 -0.13
C ARG A 371 5.80 -17.18 -0.74
N PRO A 372 5.77 -18.42 -1.25
CA PRO A 372 4.51 -19.07 -1.58
C PRO A 372 3.54 -18.99 -0.40
N ILE A 373 2.26 -18.76 -0.70
CA ILE A 373 1.17 -18.73 0.28
C ILE A 373 0.86 -20.15 0.72
N ASP A 374 0.94 -21.08 -0.23
CA ASP A 374 0.84 -22.50 0.00
C ASP A 374 2.00 -23.21 -0.73
N VAL A 375 2.84 -23.87 0.07
CA VAL A 375 3.97 -24.67 -0.41
C VAL A 375 3.53 -26.01 -1.01
N VAL A 376 2.31 -26.46 -0.73
CA VAL A 376 1.74 -27.73 -1.22
C VAL A 376 1.10 -27.54 -2.60
N SER A 377 0.30 -26.48 -2.80
CA SER A 377 -0.31 -26.16 -4.10
C SER A 377 0.56 -25.25 -4.99
N ASN A 378 1.71 -24.80 -4.49
CA ASN A 378 2.61 -23.84 -5.15
C ASN A 378 1.90 -22.52 -5.55
N GLU A 379 0.87 -22.13 -4.79
CA GLU A 379 0.23 -20.83 -4.98
C GLU A 379 1.16 -19.72 -4.50
N VAL A 380 1.75 -19.02 -5.46
CA VAL A 380 2.75 -17.97 -5.21
C VAL A 380 2.04 -16.67 -4.82
N ARG A 381 2.54 -15.98 -3.78
CA ARG A 381 2.22 -14.55 -3.55
C ARG A 381 2.56 -13.77 -4.82
N ARG A 382 1.59 -13.05 -5.39
CA ARG A 382 1.71 -12.55 -6.77
C ARG A 382 2.37 -11.18 -6.88
N THR A 383 2.53 -10.44 -5.79
CA THR A 383 3.26 -9.16 -5.76
C THR A 383 4.09 -9.04 -4.50
N PHE A 384 5.26 -8.39 -4.64
CA PHE A 384 6.07 -7.97 -3.51
C PHE A 384 5.44 -6.74 -2.86
N PRO A 385 5.53 -6.57 -1.53
CA PRO A 385 4.99 -5.39 -0.89
C PRO A 385 5.47 -4.07 -1.52
N ILE A 386 4.51 -3.31 -2.02
CA ILE A 386 4.75 -2.05 -2.75
C ILE A 386 4.92 -0.90 -1.76
N ILE A 387 4.23 -0.99 -0.62
CA ILE A 387 4.16 0.07 0.38
C ILE A 387 4.55 -0.48 1.76
N PHE A 388 5.49 0.18 2.41
CA PHE A 388 5.71 0.01 3.85
C PHE A 388 4.86 1.03 4.59
N HIS A 389 4.03 0.55 5.52
CA HIS A 389 3.25 1.36 6.42
C HIS A 389 3.88 1.30 7.82
N ALA A 390 4.10 2.48 8.42
CA ALA A 390 4.61 2.62 9.78
C ALA A 390 3.49 3.10 10.72
N PRO A 391 2.47 2.28 11.01
CA PRO A 391 1.34 2.74 11.80
C PRO A 391 1.76 3.07 13.24
N GLY A 392 1.22 4.18 13.74
CA GLY A 392 1.30 4.56 15.14
C GLY A 392 2.68 5.07 15.59
N VAL A 393 2.89 5.04 16.91
CA VAL A 393 4.16 5.44 17.54
C VAL A 393 4.68 4.22 18.30
N LYS A 394 5.85 3.70 17.90
CA LYS A 394 6.53 2.64 18.66
C LYS A 394 7.31 3.31 19.80
N PRO A 395 7.23 2.84 21.06
CA PRO A 395 8.01 3.40 22.16
C PRO A 395 9.49 3.50 21.78
N GLY A 396 10.07 4.70 21.92
CA GLY A 396 11.46 4.98 21.55
C GLY A 396 11.72 5.31 20.07
N PHE A 397 10.69 5.38 19.21
CA PHE A 397 10.82 5.73 17.80
C PHE A 397 9.84 6.84 17.40
N SER A 398 10.34 7.83 16.65
CA SER A 398 9.48 8.79 15.95
C SER A 398 8.90 8.16 14.69
N LYS A 399 7.82 8.74 14.15
CA LYS A 399 7.27 8.30 12.86
C LYS A 399 8.33 8.38 11.75
N VAL A 400 9.06 9.49 11.70
CA VAL A 400 10.16 9.68 10.75
C VAL A 400 11.19 8.57 10.85
N SER A 401 11.65 8.21 12.06
CA SER A 401 12.65 7.15 12.20
C SER A 401 12.15 5.76 11.82
N LEU A 402 10.84 5.50 11.89
CA LEU A 402 10.25 4.29 11.33
C LEU A 402 10.25 4.33 9.79
N LEU A 403 9.91 5.46 9.17
CA LEU A 403 9.96 5.63 7.71
C LEU A 403 11.38 5.51 7.16
N GLU A 404 12.37 6.08 7.85
CA GLU A 404 13.79 5.92 7.52
C GLU A 404 14.19 4.45 7.49
N ARG A 405 13.78 3.67 8.50
CA ARG A 405 14.03 2.22 8.56
C ARG A 405 13.35 1.47 7.43
N GLY A 406 12.11 1.84 7.11
CA GLY A 406 11.43 1.28 5.95
C GLY A 406 12.20 1.56 4.65
N ALA A 407 12.73 2.78 4.50
CA ALA A 407 13.42 3.22 3.30
C ALA A 407 14.72 2.45 3.05
N ILE A 408 15.35 1.88 4.09
CA ILE A 408 16.51 0.98 3.95
C ILE A 408 16.21 -0.19 3.01
N SER A 409 14.95 -0.66 3.00
CA SER A 409 14.52 -1.74 2.11
C SER A 409 14.20 -1.29 0.68
N ALA A 410 14.16 0.02 0.43
CA ALA A 410 13.74 0.56 -0.85
C ALA A 410 14.83 0.44 -1.92
N GLN A 411 14.42 0.05 -3.14
CA GLN A 411 15.33 -0.21 -4.26
C GLN A 411 16.11 1.03 -4.70
N TRP A 412 15.54 2.22 -4.51
CA TRP A 412 16.16 3.49 -4.88
C TRP A 412 17.18 4.01 -3.85
N LEU A 413 17.11 3.62 -2.57
CA LEU A 413 17.93 4.23 -1.52
C LEU A 413 19.40 3.80 -1.60
N VAL A 414 19.66 2.49 -1.75
CA VAL A 414 21.02 1.96 -1.68
C VAL A 414 21.93 2.42 -2.83
N PRO A 415 21.47 2.51 -4.09
CA PRO A 415 22.24 3.18 -5.13
C PRO A 415 22.64 4.61 -4.75
N MET A 416 21.76 5.39 -4.10
CA MET A 416 22.07 6.75 -3.66
C MET A 416 23.06 6.80 -2.48
N VAL A 417 23.13 5.74 -1.66
CA VAL A 417 24.16 5.58 -0.64
C VAL A 417 25.53 5.42 -1.31
N TYR A 418 25.69 4.48 -2.24
CA TYR A 418 27.03 4.13 -2.74
C TYR A 418 27.48 4.88 -4.00
N ASP A 419 26.55 5.48 -4.75
CA ASP A 419 26.84 6.24 -5.98
C ASP A 419 26.39 7.71 -5.83
N SER A 420 27.36 8.62 -5.81
CA SER A 420 27.11 10.06 -5.70
C SER A 420 26.41 10.65 -6.93
N LYS A 421 26.52 9.99 -8.10
CA LYS A 421 25.79 10.37 -9.31
C LYS A 421 24.32 10.01 -9.19
N GLU A 422 24.00 8.82 -8.68
CA GLU A 422 22.62 8.40 -8.43
C GLU A 422 21.98 9.24 -7.31
N LYS A 423 22.71 9.55 -6.23
CA LYS A 423 22.24 10.52 -5.22
C LYS A 423 21.87 11.86 -5.88
N ARG A 424 22.76 12.38 -6.73
CA ARG A 424 22.55 13.66 -7.43
C ARG A 424 21.33 13.60 -8.34
N HIS A 425 21.18 12.55 -9.14
CA HIS A 425 20.02 12.37 -10.01
C HIS A 425 18.72 12.31 -9.21
N GLY A 426 18.68 11.59 -8.08
CA GLY A 426 17.51 11.54 -7.21
C GLY A 426 17.15 12.90 -6.61
N MET A 427 18.15 13.68 -6.21
CA MET A 427 17.95 15.05 -5.73
C MET A 427 17.45 15.99 -6.84
N GLU A 428 18.03 15.91 -8.04
CA GLU A 428 17.59 16.68 -9.21
C GLU A 428 16.15 16.32 -9.60
N HIS A 429 15.80 15.03 -9.56
CA HIS A 429 14.45 14.55 -9.81
C HIS A 429 13.45 15.15 -8.81
N LEU A 430 13.71 15.02 -7.50
CA LEU A 430 12.87 15.61 -6.46
C LEU A 430 12.78 17.14 -6.54
N ALA A 431 13.86 17.81 -6.96
CA ALA A 431 13.86 19.25 -7.19
C ALA A 431 12.91 19.68 -8.32
N SER A 432 12.79 18.84 -9.35
CA SER A 432 11.89 19.07 -10.48
C SER A 432 10.45 18.58 -10.26
N ALA A 433 10.23 17.72 -9.25
CA ALA A 433 8.94 17.07 -9.04
C ALA A 433 7.85 18.07 -8.62
N PRO A 434 6.65 18.01 -9.23
CA PRO A 434 5.51 18.79 -8.76
C PRO A 434 5.06 18.31 -7.39
N LEU A 435 4.37 19.14 -6.62
CA LEU A 435 3.65 18.74 -5.42
C LEU A 435 2.19 19.13 -5.61
N PHE A 436 1.32 18.14 -5.78
CA PHE A 436 -0.10 18.36 -5.98
C PHE A 436 -0.83 18.30 -4.64
N LEU A 437 -1.53 19.38 -4.28
CA LEU A 437 -2.24 19.53 -3.02
C LEU A 437 -3.73 19.73 -3.29
N SER A 438 -4.57 18.80 -2.85
CA SER A 438 -6.02 18.98 -2.84
C SER A 438 -6.46 19.68 -1.57
N THR A 439 -7.16 20.80 -1.77
CA THR A 439 -7.82 21.60 -0.74
C THR A 439 -9.31 21.27 -0.68
N ASN A 440 -10.10 22.09 0.04
CA ASN A 440 -11.55 21.96 0.08
C ASN A 440 -12.27 22.19 -1.25
N SER A 441 -11.63 22.83 -2.24
CA SER A 441 -12.30 23.32 -3.45
C SER A 441 -11.44 23.32 -4.73
N SER A 442 -10.15 22.99 -4.62
CA SER A 442 -9.23 23.02 -5.76
C SER A 442 -8.03 22.10 -5.58
N ILE A 443 -7.35 21.82 -6.69
CA ILE A 443 -6.00 21.23 -6.70
C ILE A 443 -4.98 22.31 -7.02
N ILE A 444 -4.00 22.47 -6.14
CA ILE A 444 -2.90 23.43 -6.27
C ILE A 444 -1.62 22.67 -6.61
N ARG A 445 -0.81 23.25 -7.49
CA ARG A 445 0.54 22.74 -7.83
C ARG A 445 1.61 23.62 -7.19
N TYR A 446 2.48 22.99 -6.42
CA TYR A 446 3.73 23.55 -5.88
C TYR A 446 4.96 22.80 -6.42
N SER A 447 6.16 23.27 -6.07
CA SER A 447 7.40 22.50 -6.18
C SER A 447 7.59 21.65 -4.92
N TYR A 448 7.90 20.37 -5.10
CA TYR A 448 8.22 19.48 -3.97
C TYR A 448 9.41 20.00 -3.16
N SER A 449 10.55 20.29 -3.81
CA SER A 449 11.75 20.74 -3.10
C SER A 449 11.56 22.06 -2.35
N ALA A 450 10.72 22.95 -2.86
CA ALA A 450 10.42 24.21 -2.18
C ALA A 450 9.67 24.00 -0.85
N LYS A 451 8.96 22.87 -0.69
CA LYS A 451 8.18 22.54 0.50
C LYS A 451 8.83 21.49 1.39
N CYS A 452 9.57 20.55 0.81
CA CYS A 452 10.08 19.36 1.49
C CYS A 452 11.60 19.21 1.48
N GLY A 453 12.34 19.97 0.66
CA GLY A 453 13.78 19.78 0.49
C GLY A 453 14.13 18.37 0.03
N PHE A 454 15.13 17.74 0.68
CA PHE A 454 15.54 16.36 0.44
C PHE A 454 15.52 15.55 1.75
N PRO A 455 14.41 14.86 2.07
CA PRO A 455 14.21 14.25 3.39
C PRO A 455 15.20 13.13 3.71
N TYR A 456 15.76 12.44 2.71
CA TYR A 456 16.62 11.26 2.90
C TYR A 456 18.12 11.56 3.07
N GLU A 457 18.52 12.84 3.13
CA GLU A 457 19.93 13.21 3.23
C GLU A 457 20.60 12.61 4.46
N GLU A 458 19.96 12.78 5.62
CA GLU A 458 20.46 12.29 6.91
C GLU A 458 20.49 10.76 6.94
N THR A 459 19.42 10.11 6.48
CA THR A 459 19.37 8.65 6.40
C THR A 459 20.53 8.08 5.58
N ILE A 460 20.82 8.68 4.41
CA ILE A 460 21.95 8.27 3.56
C ILE A 460 23.28 8.47 4.28
N ALA A 461 23.46 9.60 4.98
CA ALA A 461 24.69 9.88 5.72
C ALA A 461 24.90 8.89 6.88
N ASN A 462 23.84 8.54 7.60
CA ASN A 462 23.89 7.60 8.72
C ASN A 462 24.18 6.18 8.27
N ILE A 463 23.64 5.74 7.13
CA ILE A 463 23.96 4.43 6.55
C ILE A 463 25.45 4.37 6.21
N LYS A 464 26.02 5.40 5.57
CA LYS A 464 27.46 5.45 5.25
C LYS A 464 28.35 5.31 6.48
N LYS A 465 28.07 6.09 7.54
CA LYS A 465 28.82 6.05 8.81
C LYS A 465 28.79 4.69 9.50
N THR A 466 27.77 3.87 9.23
CA THR A 466 27.65 2.53 9.84
C THR A 466 28.42 1.46 9.06
N LEU A 467 28.76 1.75 7.81
CA LEU A 467 29.41 0.82 6.88
C LEU A 467 30.92 1.06 6.75
N ASP A 468 31.37 2.29 7.00
CA ASP A 468 32.77 2.67 7.18
C ASP A 468 33.23 2.35 8.61
#